data_AF-M6V146-F1
#
_entry.id   AF-M6V146-F1
#
_cell.length_a   1.000
_cell.length_b   1.000
_cell.length_c   1.000
_cell.angle_alpha   90.00
_cell.angle_beta   90.00
_cell.angle_gamma   90.00
#
_symmetry.space_group_name_H-M   'P 1'
#
loop_
_entity.id
_entity.type
_entity.pdbx_description
1 polymer ?
#
loop_
_entity_poly.entity_id
_entity_poly.type
_entity_poly.pdbx_seq_one_letter_code
_entity_poly.pdbx_strand_id
1 'polypeptide(L)'
;MKFVRFQPNEVKFLFLLHIFIFITSIGLGIYIISDERLNVLGEVFGDFLNAISIAISYNLYGIKGFAGLEDVLKILKEIPSPSNYNFDSVYSYEIYQKIINNSLLKATVLQNPNTESLHGSINDISYIIYVIVAFLIFGIKIQSLSYLWVLLFFCSVFAFVISYWKDVEKLLLLWCLIVSVSLIVITIPGVGVQIQNVYNQRFLTVLGLIPLLHIFFSVSTFKTNIEPLTLIQVLILSFVIFCRGLAQWMFVPLFLVVIYTVSVTFFKNKKIMKNEKKQSLYTILLSGVKIPILMFVIILSAKIGIPRILSPVYQNPLWTHSHIFWYGIVISLTTDPILKNKYVCSEKPLKDKLKGLNHVQCEDIPSFQNRFINAIRNSPADMHAYHSAVRYLRDNRSNEQIGLETRADYFNVRWKRLDEIMKIIFTEMITQNPIDCLYMFLVIKPLKYFLEIAKYTIFFRDSIVNLPNIFYVLIFLILLLVFNLFLVYYYNKIYNNINKKLIRSGTFIKIVWVFPIIYICSILPSIIFYCSPHTIVDSVTVFLSMLLSFPYFFYK
;
A
#
# COMPACT_ATOMS: atom_id res chain seq x y z
N MET A 1 37.11 -7.34 12.16
CA MET A 1 36.48 -6.01 12.13
C MET A 1 37.55 -4.96 12.43
N LYS A 2 38.00 -4.16 11.44
CA LYS A 2 38.80 -2.97 11.75
C LYS A 2 37.83 -1.94 12.34
N PHE A 3 38.02 -1.54 13.59
CA PHE A 3 37.28 -0.43 14.17
C PHE A 3 37.64 0.83 13.38
N VAL A 4 36.76 1.28 12.50
CA VAL A 4 36.84 2.61 11.92
C VAL A 4 36.73 3.59 13.09
N ARG A 5 37.84 4.25 13.45
CA ARG A 5 37.81 5.35 14.42
C ARG A 5 37.09 6.50 13.74
N PHE A 6 35.84 6.73 14.12
CA PHE A 6 35.09 7.90 13.73
C PHE A 6 35.81 9.15 14.21
N GLN A 7 35.80 10.20 13.39
CA GLN A 7 36.21 11.51 13.88
C GLN A 7 35.18 12.01 14.92
N PRO A 8 35.57 12.80 15.92
CA PRO A 8 34.66 13.31 16.95
C PRO A 8 33.40 13.98 16.40
N ASN A 9 33.50 14.61 15.22
CA ASN A 9 32.38 15.25 14.52
C ASN A 9 31.38 14.24 13.95
N GLU A 10 31.84 13.08 13.47
CA GLU A 10 30.96 12.02 12.94
C GLU A 10 30.16 11.35 14.05
N VAL A 11 30.77 11.12 15.22
CA VAL A 11 30.06 10.56 16.39
C VAL A 11 28.93 11.50 16.84
N LYS A 12 29.20 12.81 16.88
CA LYS A 12 28.19 13.82 17.20
C LYS A 12 27.07 13.87 16.16
N PHE A 13 27.41 13.82 14.86
CA PHE A 13 26.39 13.77 13.81
C PHE A 13 25.48 12.55 13.94
N LEU A 14 26.11 11.39 14.10
CA LEU A 14 25.44 10.12 14.20
C LEU A 14 24.48 10.14 15.40
N PHE A 15 24.95 10.60 16.56
CA PHE A 15 24.11 10.76 17.75
C PHE A 15 22.89 11.66 17.49
N LEU A 16 23.07 12.83 16.88
CA LEU A 16 21.98 13.74 16.52
C LEU A 16 21.00 13.11 15.53
N LEU A 17 21.50 12.39 14.53
CA LEU A 17 20.67 11.68 13.55
C LEU A 17 19.80 10.61 14.21
N HIS A 18 20.34 9.84 15.16
CA HIS A 18 19.54 8.88 15.95
C HIS A 18 18.44 9.58 16.72
N ILE A 19 18.76 10.69 17.41
CA ILE A 19 17.77 11.49 18.15
C ILE A 19 16.65 11.94 17.21
N PHE A 20 16.98 12.47 16.03
CA PHE A 20 15.95 12.94 15.10
C PHE A 20 15.10 11.80 14.53
N ILE A 21 15.69 10.64 14.22
CA ILE A 21 14.93 9.46 13.81
C ILE A 21 13.91 9.07 14.88
N PHE A 22 14.32 9.01 16.14
CA PHE A 22 13.41 8.62 17.23
C PHE A 22 12.39 9.69 17.56
N ILE A 23 12.78 10.97 17.65
CA ILE A 23 11.84 12.08 17.91
C ILE A 23 10.79 12.15 16.82
N THR A 24 11.17 12.08 15.54
CA THR A 24 10.21 12.12 14.45
C THR A 24 9.28 10.91 14.48
N SER A 25 9.82 9.70 14.72
CA SER A 25 9.00 8.48 14.80
C SER A 25 8.01 8.53 15.96
N ILE A 26 8.45 8.97 17.14
CA ILE A 26 7.61 9.19 18.35
C ILE A 26 6.55 10.24 18.07
N GLY A 27 6.93 11.39 17.50
CA GLY A 27 5.99 12.46 17.13
C GLY A 27 4.92 11.98 16.16
N LEU A 28 5.29 11.17 15.15
CA LEU A 28 4.34 10.54 14.23
C LEU A 28 3.39 9.57 14.96
N GLY A 29 3.91 8.71 15.83
CA GLY A 29 3.10 7.77 16.61
C GLY A 29 2.09 8.49 17.51
N ILE A 30 2.54 9.53 18.23
CA ILE A 30 1.66 10.39 19.04
C ILE A 30 0.59 11.04 18.15
N TYR A 31 0.98 11.62 17.01
CA TYR A 31 0.06 12.26 16.08
C TYR A 31 -1.05 11.29 15.63
N ILE A 32 -0.70 10.09 15.19
CA ILE A 32 -1.65 9.04 14.77
C ILE A 32 -2.63 8.68 15.90
N ILE A 33 -2.13 8.57 17.12
CA ILE A 33 -2.94 8.19 18.29
C ILE A 33 -3.86 9.34 18.72
N SER A 34 -3.38 10.58 18.64
CA SER A 34 -4.09 11.76 19.12
C SER A 34 -5.08 12.36 18.12
N ASP A 35 -4.90 12.13 16.81
CA ASP A 35 -5.79 12.69 15.79
C ASP A 35 -7.01 11.77 15.60
N GLU A 36 -8.18 12.20 16.09
CA GLU A 36 -9.41 11.41 16.00
C GLU A 36 -9.79 11.11 14.55
N ARG A 37 -9.39 11.97 13.60
CA ARG A 37 -9.69 11.80 12.17
C ARG A 37 -9.02 10.57 11.58
N LEU A 38 -7.90 10.13 12.15
CA LEU A 38 -7.18 8.93 11.73
C LEU A 38 -7.72 7.64 12.39
N ASN A 39 -8.71 7.76 13.28
CA ASN A 39 -9.22 6.67 14.11
C ASN A 39 -10.73 6.45 13.90
N VAL A 40 -11.19 6.60 12.65
CA VAL A 40 -12.56 6.34 12.19
C VAL A 40 -12.58 5.34 11.03
N LEU A 41 -13.72 4.70 10.77
CA LEU A 41 -13.87 3.82 9.62
C LEU A 41 -13.94 4.60 8.32
N GLY A 42 -13.28 4.09 7.28
CA GLY A 42 -13.29 4.63 5.92
C GLY A 42 -13.86 3.63 4.91
N GLU A 43 -13.77 3.94 3.62
CA GLU A 43 -14.16 3.03 2.54
C GLU A 43 -13.05 2.01 2.22
N VAL A 44 -13.36 0.76 1.84
CA VAL A 44 -14.69 0.18 1.59
C VAL A 44 -15.35 -0.27 2.89
N PHE A 45 -16.39 0.46 3.33
CA PHE A 45 -16.92 0.39 4.70
C PHE A 45 -17.45 -0.99 5.07
N GLY A 46 -18.20 -1.63 4.17
CA GLY A 46 -18.75 -2.98 4.39
C GLY A 46 -17.68 -4.04 4.65
N ASP A 47 -16.53 -3.95 3.97
CA ASP A 47 -15.44 -4.90 4.15
C ASP A 47 -14.73 -4.71 5.50
N PHE A 48 -14.62 -3.47 5.99
CA PHE A 48 -14.14 -3.22 7.35
C PHE A 48 -15.08 -3.84 8.39
N LEU A 49 -16.40 -3.63 8.24
CA LEU A 49 -17.37 -4.21 9.17
C LEU A 49 -17.31 -5.75 9.16
N ASN A 50 -17.17 -6.36 7.98
CA ASN A 50 -16.99 -7.80 7.87
C ASN A 50 -15.73 -8.26 8.61
N ALA A 51 -14.58 -7.61 8.39
CA ALA A 51 -13.32 -7.97 9.05
C ALA A 51 -13.38 -7.80 10.58
N ILE A 52 -14.00 -6.71 11.06
CA ILE A 52 -14.23 -6.46 12.48
C ILE A 52 -15.17 -7.52 13.08
N SER A 53 -16.27 -7.83 12.41
CA SER A 53 -17.21 -8.86 12.84
C SER A 53 -16.54 -10.22 12.99
N ILE A 54 -15.74 -10.61 12.00
CA ILE A 54 -14.97 -11.85 12.02
C ILE A 54 -13.96 -11.83 13.18
N ALA A 55 -13.26 -10.72 13.40
CA ALA A 55 -12.29 -10.62 14.48
C ALA A 55 -12.92 -10.72 15.88
N ILE A 56 -14.06 -10.06 16.11
CA ILE A 56 -14.84 -10.19 17.36
C ILE A 56 -15.31 -11.64 17.53
N SER A 57 -15.87 -12.24 16.47
CA SER A 57 -16.34 -13.62 16.44
C SER A 57 -15.25 -14.63 16.78
N TYR A 58 -14.05 -14.41 16.25
CA TYR A 58 -12.88 -15.22 16.52
C TYR A 58 -12.40 -15.08 17.96
N ASN A 59 -12.21 -13.85 18.44
CA ASN A 59 -11.60 -13.58 19.74
C ASN A 59 -12.52 -13.87 20.93
N LEU A 60 -13.84 -13.68 20.80
CA LEU A 60 -14.79 -13.82 21.91
C LEU A 60 -15.67 -15.06 21.82
N TYR A 61 -16.13 -15.41 20.63
CA TYR A 61 -17.14 -16.46 20.44
C TYR A 61 -16.54 -17.76 19.88
N GLY A 62 -15.22 -17.84 19.72
CA GLY A 62 -14.50 -19.05 19.31
C GLY A 62 -14.76 -19.49 17.86
N ILE A 63 -15.31 -18.61 17.02
CA ILE A 63 -15.60 -18.91 15.61
C ILE A 63 -14.29 -19.00 14.82
N LYS A 64 -14.04 -20.16 14.23
CA LYS A 64 -12.81 -20.45 13.49
C LYS A 64 -12.97 -20.25 11.98
N GLY A 65 -11.84 -20.26 11.30
CA GLY A 65 -11.77 -20.25 9.84
C GLY A 65 -12.19 -18.95 9.18
N PHE A 66 -11.92 -17.83 9.86
CA PHE A 66 -12.19 -16.48 9.38
C PHE A 66 -13.66 -16.23 9.01
N ALA A 67 -14.59 -16.94 9.65
CA ALA A 67 -16.01 -16.64 9.56
C ALA A 67 -16.44 -15.72 10.71
N GLY A 68 -17.47 -14.91 10.46
CA GLY A 68 -18.07 -14.01 11.45
C GLY A 68 -19.52 -14.39 11.71
N LEU A 69 -20.01 -14.12 12.91
CA LEU A 69 -21.43 -14.28 13.25
C LEU A 69 -22.25 -13.17 12.57
N GLU A 70 -23.34 -13.53 11.91
CA GLU A 70 -24.27 -12.54 11.33
C GLU A 70 -24.89 -11.63 12.40
N ASP A 71 -25.08 -12.13 13.63
CA ASP A 71 -25.57 -11.34 14.77
C ASP A 71 -24.61 -10.19 15.14
N VAL A 72 -23.30 -10.47 15.11
CA VAL A 72 -22.25 -9.46 15.34
C VAL A 72 -22.28 -8.44 14.21
N LEU A 73 -22.30 -8.90 12.95
CA LEU A 73 -22.34 -8.01 11.79
C LEU A 73 -23.59 -7.13 11.77
N LYS A 74 -24.74 -7.65 12.19
CA LYS A 74 -26.00 -6.90 12.26
C LYS A 74 -25.90 -5.70 13.21
N ILE A 75 -25.29 -5.88 14.39
CA ILE A 75 -25.03 -4.76 15.32
C ILE A 75 -24.07 -3.76 14.67
N LEU A 76 -23.00 -4.23 14.03
CA LEU A 76 -22.02 -3.34 13.41
C LEU A 76 -22.58 -2.56 12.23
N LYS A 77 -23.58 -3.09 11.52
CA LYS A 77 -24.30 -2.37 10.45
C LYS A 77 -25.17 -1.21 10.95
N GLU A 78 -25.38 -1.07 12.27
CA GLU A 78 -25.98 0.14 12.86
C GLU A 78 -25.05 1.36 12.77
N ILE A 79 -23.74 1.15 12.56
CA ILE A 79 -22.79 2.24 12.37
C ILE A 79 -23.10 2.94 11.03
N PRO A 80 -23.33 4.26 11.00
CA PRO A 80 -23.61 4.97 9.77
C PRO A 80 -22.39 4.90 8.83
N SER A 81 -22.63 4.71 7.53
CA SER A 81 -21.56 4.76 6.53
C SER A 81 -20.86 6.12 6.56
N PRO A 82 -19.52 6.18 6.50
CA PRO A 82 -18.78 7.44 6.50
C PRO A 82 -19.16 8.31 5.30
N SER A 83 -19.55 7.71 4.17
CA SER A 83 -20.01 8.44 2.99
C SER A 83 -21.34 9.19 3.22
N ASN A 84 -22.14 8.75 4.20
CA ASN A 84 -23.41 9.38 4.59
C ASN A 84 -23.30 10.17 5.90
N TYR A 85 -22.12 10.22 6.51
CA TYR A 85 -21.89 10.91 7.78
C TYR A 85 -21.21 12.26 7.54
N ASN A 86 -21.69 13.29 8.22
CA ASN A 86 -21.23 14.65 7.96
C ASN A 86 -19.95 14.99 8.76
N PHE A 87 -18.80 15.02 8.07
CA PHE A 87 -17.49 15.30 8.65
C PHE A 87 -17.11 16.80 8.59
N ASP A 88 -17.98 17.67 9.10
CA ASP A 88 -17.76 19.13 9.07
C ASP A 88 -16.73 19.64 10.09
N SER A 89 -16.48 18.90 11.16
CA SER A 89 -15.61 19.35 12.25
C SER A 89 -14.96 18.17 12.95
N VAL A 90 -13.90 18.44 13.71
CA VAL A 90 -13.21 17.41 14.50
C VAL A 90 -14.14 16.80 15.55
N TYR A 91 -15.06 17.59 16.09
CA TYR A 91 -16.06 17.11 17.02
C TYR A 91 -16.97 16.03 16.39
N SER A 92 -17.28 16.11 15.09
CA SER A 92 -18.06 15.06 14.43
C SER A 92 -17.25 13.77 14.25
N TYR A 93 -15.93 13.84 14.10
CA TYR A 93 -15.07 12.66 14.14
C TYR A 93 -15.05 12.00 15.52
N GLU A 94 -14.97 12.79 16.59
CA GLU A 94 -15.03 12.27 17.97
C GLU A 94 -16.38 11.58 18.24
N ILE A 95 -17.49 12.18 17.82
CA ILE A 95 -18.83 11.56 17.92
C ILE A 95 -18.87 10.26 17.12
N TYR A 96 -18.40 10.27 15.88
CA TYR A 96 -18.41 9.08 15.03
C TYR A 96 -17.57 7.94 15.62
N GLN A 97 -16.40 8.25 16.17
CA GLN A 97 -15.57 7.30 16.89
C GLN A 97 -16.28 6.71 18.13
N LYS A 98 -17.01 7.53 18.89
CA LYS A 98 -17.84 7.05 20.01
C LYS A 98 -18.95 6.10 19.53
N ILE A 99 -19.61 6.41 18.41
CA ILE A 99 -20.63 5.54 17.79
C ILE A 99 -20.02 4.18 17.42
N ILE A 100 -18.85 4.17 16.79
CA ILE A 100 -18.14 2.94 16.43
C ILE A 100 -17.84 2.13 17.68
N ASN A 101 -17.17 2.72 18.68
CA ASN A 101 -16.76 2.01 19.89
C ASN A 101 -17.94 1.50 20.72
N ASN A 102 -19.06 2.24 20.78
CA ASN A 102 -20.27 1.77 21.43
C ASN A 102 -20.87 0.55 20.70
N SER A 103 -20.85 0.55 19.36
CA SER A 103 -21.34 -0.58 18.55
C SER A 103 -20.44 -1.80 18.70
N LEU A 104 -19.11 -1.60 18.74
CA LEU A 104 -18.15 -2.66 19.06
C LEU A 104 -18.44 -3.26 20.44
N LEU A 105 -18.63 -2.43 21.47
CA LEU A 105 -18.93 -2.89 22.83
C LEU A 105 -20.27 -3.65 22.90
N LYS A 106 -21.32 -3.18 22.23
CA LYS A 106 -22.59 -3.93 22.13
C LYS A 106 -22.36 -5.31 21.50
N ALA A 107 -21.55 -5.38 20.46
CA ALA A 107 -21.24 -6.64 19.77
C ALA A 107 -20.43 -7.64 20.63
N THR A 108 -19.79 -7.20 21.72
CA THR A 108 -19.07 -8.12 22.64
C THR A 108 -19.94 -8.75 23.71
N VAL A 109 -21.23 -8.38 23.84
CA VAL A 109 -22.12 -8.82 24.93
C VAL A 109 -23.36 -9.55 24.39
N LEU A 110 -23.21 -10.31 23.31
CA LEU A 110 -24.32 -11.11 22.76
C LEU A 110 -24.68 -12.26 23.72
N GLN A 111 -25.96 -12.41 24.02
CA GLN A 111 -26.49 -13.57 24.74
C GLN A 111 -26.85 -14.65 23.71
N ASN A 112 -26.25 -15.83 23.83
CA ASN A 112 -26.53 -17.01 23.00
C ASN A 112 -26.54 -16.71 21.48
N PRO A 113 -25.44 -16.21 20.89
CA PRO A 113 -25.39 -15.90 19.46
C PRO A 113 -25.61 -17.16 18.62
N ASN A 114 -26.28 -17.00 17.47
CA ASN A 114 -26.52 -18.12 16.56
C ASN A 114 -25.24 -18.52 15.83
N THR A 115 -24.57 -19.56 16.32
CA THR A 115 -23.30 -20.05 15.76
C THR A 115 -23.41 -20.69 14.38
N GLU A 116 -24.62 -20.97 13.90
CA GLU A 116 -24.86 -21.52 12.56
C GLU A 116 -24.99 -20.43 11.49
N SER A 117 -25.33 -19.19 11.90
CA SER A 117 -25.50 -18.06 10.97
C SER A 117 -24.18 -17.32 10.79
N LEU A 118 -23.41 -17.75 9.79
CA LEU A 118 -22.07 -17.25 9.52
C LEU A 118 -21.99 -16.46 8.20
N HIS A 119 -21.12 -15.45 8.20
CA HIS A 119 -20.74 -14.70 7.00
C HIS A 119 -19.22 -14.75 6.75
N GLY A 120 -18.84 -14.46 5.51
CA GLY A 120 -17.45 -14.30 5.09
C GLY A 120 -17.07 -12.83 4.86
N SER A 121 -15.96 -12.62 4.16
CA SER A 121 -15.47 -11.32 3.69
C SER A 121 -14.96 -11.46 2.26
N ILE A 122 -15.22 -10.47 1.41
CA ILE A 122 -14.86 -10.49 -0.01
C ILE A 122 -13.37 -10.14 -0.21
N ASN A 123 -12.87 -9.18 0.57
CA ASN A 123 -11.50 -8.67 0.47
C ASN A 123 -10.43 -9.60 1.07
N ASP A 124 -9.18 -9.16 0.99
CA ASP A 124 -7.96 -9.84 1.44
C ASP A 124 -8.13 -10.44 2.85
N ILE A 125 -8.30 -11.77 2.93
CA ILE A 125 -8.51 -12.52 4.19
C ILE A 125 -7.45 -12.18 5.24
N SER A 126 -6.22 -11.95 4.81
CA SER A 126 -5.12 -11.64 5.73
C SER A 126 -5.28 -10.29 6.43
N TYR A 127 -6.07 -9.35 5.90
CA TYR A 127 -6.43 -8.14 6.63
C TYR A 127 -7.25 -8.47 7.90
N ILE A 128 -8.03 -9.54 7.89
CA ILE A 128 -8.74 -10.02 9.09
C ILE A 128 -7.74 -10.42 10.17
N ILE A 129 -6.59 -11.02 9.80
CA ILE A 129 -5.51 -11.34 10.75
C ILE A 129 -4.99 -10.07 11.42
N TYR A 130 -4.82 -8.99 10.66
CA TYR A 130 -4.44 -7.68 11.22
C TYR A 130 -5.44 -7.22 12.30
N VAL A 131 -6.74 -7.27 12.01
CA VAL A 131 -7.80 -6.87 12.95
C VAL A 131 -7.85 -7.78 14.17
N ILE A 132 -7.74 -9.10 13.98
CA ILE A 132 -7.68 -10.10 15.07
C ILE A 132 -6.52 -9.79 16.02
N VAL A 133 -5.31 -9.62 15.48
CA VAL A 133 -4.09 -9.35 16.27
C VAL A 133 -4.20 -8.01 17.00
N ALA A 134 -4.73 -6.98 16.34
CA ALA A 134 -4.95 -5.68 16.97
C ALA A 134 -5.89 -5.78 18.17
N PHE A 135 -7.03 -6.46 18.00
CA PHE A 135 -7.99 -6.67 19.09
C PHE A 135 -7.47 -7.59 20.19
N LEU A 136 -6.64 -8.57 19.84
CA LEU A 136 -6.02 -9.48 20.80
C LEU A 136 -5.03 -8.76 21.71
N ILE A 137 -4.20 -7.86 21.15
CA ILE A 137 -3.14 -7.17 21.90
C ILE A 137 -3.68 -5.95 22.67
N PHE A 138 -4.55 -5.15 22.04
CA PHE A 138 -4.97 -3.84 22.58
C PHE A 138 -6.44 -3.79 23.02
N GLY A 139 -7.19 -4.88 22.84
CA GLY A 139 -8.63 -4.96 23.14
C GLY A 139 -9.52 -4.53 21.97
N ILE A 140 -10.82 -4.77 22.09
CA ILE A 140 -11.82 -4.50 21.04
C ILE A 140 -12.24 -3.03 21.09
N LYS A 141 -11.47 -2.19 20.40
CA LYS A 141 -11.71 -0.75 20.16
C LYS A 141 -11.17 -0.39 18.79
N ILE A 142 -11.73 0.63 18.13
CA ILE A 142 -11.25 1.00 16.78
C ILE A 142 -9.79 1.48 16.80
N GLN A 143 -9.38 2.17 17.86
CA GLN A 143 -8.02 2.69 18.03
C GLN A 143 -6.95 1.59 18.10
N SER A 144 -7.33 0.37 18.50
CA SER A 144 -6.44 -0.79 18.52
C SER A 144 -5.81 -1.07 17.16
N LEU A 145 -6.53 -0.76 16.06
CA LEU A 145 -6.01 -0.87 14.71
C LEU A 145 -4.87 0.11 14.46
N SER A 146 -4.99 1.36 14.89
CA SER A 146 -3.91 2.35 14.80
C SER A 146 -2.73 1.98 15.70
N TYR A 147 -2.98 1.45 16.90
CA TYR A 147 -1.93 1.02 17.82
C TYR A 147 -1.07 -0.10 17.23
N LEU A 148 -1.69 -1.08 16.58
CA LEU A 148 -0.93 -2.13 15.88
C LEU A 148 -0.11 -1.57 14.73
N TRP A 149 -0.65 -0.62 13.95
CA TRP A 149 0.09 0.04 12.87
C TRP A 149 1.35 0.72 13.41
N VAL A 150 1.19 1.52 14.48
CA VAL A 150 2.26 2.27 15.13
C VAL A 150 3.31 1.32 15.72
N LEU A 151 2.88 0.22 16.37
CA LEU A 151 3.78 -0.80 16.90
C LEU A 151 4.66 -1.42 15.80
N LEU A 152 4.05 -1.86 14.70
CA LEU A 152 4.79 -2.45 13.57
C LEU A 152 5.75 -1.45 12.93
N PHE A 153 5.33 -0.18 12.82
CA PHE A 153 6.18 0.90 12.32
C PHE A 153 7.42 1.08 13.21
N PHE A 154 7.24 1.19 14.53
CA PHE A 154 8.36 1.32 15.46
C PHE A 154 9.27 0.10 15.44
N CYS A 155 8.72 -1.12 15.45
CA CYS A 155 9.51 -2.34 15.34
C CYS A 155 10.40 -2.32 14.09
N SER A 156 9.87 -1.85 12.95
CA SER A 156 10.64 -1.71 11.72
C SER A 156 11.72 -0.62 11.83
N VAL A 157 11.42 0.55 12.39
CA VAL A 157 12.40 1.62 12.61
C VAL A 157 13.53 1.16 13.53
N PHE A 158 13.22 0.57 14.68
CA PHE A 158 14.20 0.07 15.64
C PHE A 158 15.12 -0.98 15.02
N ALA A 159 14.55 -1.97 14.33
CA ALA A 159 15.34 -2.99 13.65
C ALA A 159 16.27 -2.38 12.59
N PHE A 160 15.82 -1.36 11.84
CA PHE A 160 16.66 -0.64 10.90
C PHE A 160 17.81 0.11 11.59
N VAL A 161 17.51 0.89 12.63
CA VAL A 161 18.50 1.69 13.36
C VAL A 161 19.58 0.79 13.97
N ILE A 162 19.20 -0.33 14.59
CA ILE A 162 20.17 -1.26 15.20
C ILE A 162 21.06 -1.91 14.12
N SER A 163 20.48 -2.35 13.00
CA SER A 163 21.26 -2.96 11.90
C SER A 163 22.27 -1.99 11.27
N TYR A 164 21.92 -0.71 11.20
CA TYR A 164 22.70 0.31 10.49
C TYR A 164 23.20 1.45 11.39
N TRP A 165 23.36 1.19 12.70
CA TRP A 165 23.67 2.19 13.74
C TRP A 165 24.94 3.03 13.51
N LYS A 166 25.83 2.58 12.60
CA LYS A 166 27.08 3.26 12.24
C LYS A 166 27.10 3.79 10.80
N ASP A 167 26.05 3.52 10.03
CA ASP A 167 25.98 3.82 8.60
C ASP A 167 25.13 5.08 8.38
N VAL A 168 25.82 6.21 8.36
CA VAL A 168 25.21 7.54 8.26
C VAL A 168 24.30 7.67 7.04
N GLU A 169 24.73 7.17 5.88
CA GLU A 169 23.99 7.34 4.63
C GLU A 169 22.67 6.56 4.67
N LYS A 170 22.66 5.35 5.21
CA LYS A 170 21.44 4.54 5.37
C LYS A 170 20.49 5.11 6.41
N LEU A 171 21.01 5.59 7.54
CA LEU A 171 20.20 6.23 8.58
C LEU A 171 19.58 7.54 8.07
N LEU A 172 20.28 8.28 7.22
CA LEU A 172 19.77 9.48 6.60
C LEU A 172 18.62 9.18 5.63
N LEU A 173 18.75 8.13 4.80
CA LEU A 173 17.66 7.68 3.94
C LEU A 173 16.45 7.19 4.75
N LEU A 174 16.66 6.45 5.84
CA LEU A 174 15.59 6.08 6.76
C LEU A 174 14.88 7.31 7.28
N TRP A 175 15.64 8.31 7.72
CA TRP A 175 15.08 9.55 8.23
C TRP A 175 14.24 10.28 7.17
N CYS A 176 14.74 10.46 5.94
CA CYS A 176 13.96 11.04 4.83
C CYS A 176 12.65 10.27 4.56
N LEU A 177 12.69 8.93 4.66
CA LEU A 177 11.51 8.10 4.50
C LEU A 177 10.50 8.32 5.63
N ILE A 178 10.94 8.37 6.89
CA ILE A 178 10.07 8.64 8.05
C ILE A 178 9.42 10.03 7.93
N VAL A 179 10.18 11.05 7.52
CA VAL A 179 9.65 12.40 7.28
C VAL A 179 8.56 12.37 6.21
N SER A 180 8.80 11.64 5.11
CA SER A 180 7.83 11.50 4.02
C SER A 180 6.56 10.78 4.46
N VAL A 181 6.68 9.70 5.22
CA VAL A 181 5.54 9.01 5.83
C VAL A 181 4.77 9.97 6.73
N SER A 182 5.47 10.79 7.52
CA SER A 182 4.82 11.75 8.42
C SER A 182 4.01 12.79 7.65
N LEU A 183 4.57 13.36 6.58
CA LEU A 183 3.86 14.31 5.71
C LEU A 183 2.62 13.67 5.09
N ILE A 184 2.73 12.42 4.64
CA ILE A 184 1.63 11.71 3.99
C ILE A 184 0.53 11.35 4.99
N VAL A 185 0.87 10.92 6.21
CA VAL A 185 -0.12 10.68 7.27
C VAL A 185 -0.92 11.94 7.59
N ILE A 186 -0.29 13.12 7.58
CA ILE A 186 -1.00 14.41 7.76
C ILE A 186 -1.97 14.68 6.60
N THR A 187 -1.67 14.25 5.36
CA THR A 187 -2.57 14.47 4.21
C THR A 187 -3.80 13.58 4.19
N ILE A 188 -3.77 12.43 4.89
CA ILE A 188 -4.77 11.37 4.77
C ILE A 188 -6.22 11.90 4.88
N PRO A 189 -6.58 12.71 5.90
CA PRO A 189 -7.97 13.17 6.04
C PRO A 189 -8.46 13.98 4.84
N GLY A 190 -7.58 14.75 4.18
CA GLY A 190 -7.90 15.54 2.99
C GLY A 190 -7.96 14.73 1.68
N VAL A 191 -7.40 13.52 1.63
CA VAL A 191 -7.51 12.62 0.46
C VAL A 191 -8.95 12.10 0.30
N GLY A 192 -9.69 12.00 1.41
CA GLY A 192 -11.09 11.60 1.45
C GLY A 192 -11.33 10.24 2.12
N VAL A 193 -12.62 9.86 2.21
CA VAL A 193 -13.10 8.67 2.95
C VAL A 193 -12.45 7.35 2.52
N GLN A 194 -11.90 7.30 1.31
CA GLN A 194 -11.26 6.13 0.74
C GLN A 194 -9.90 5.76 1.37
N ILE A 195 -9.22 6.70 2.04
CA ILE A 195 -7.94 6.47 2.74
C ILE A 195 -7.87 7.08 4.13
N GLN A 196 -8.99 7.60 4.65
CA GLN A 196 -9.14 8.41 5.87
C GLN A 196 -8.38 7.97 7.15
N ASN A 197 -7.85 6.75 7.22
CA ASN A 197 -7.09 6.24 8.37
C ASN A 197 -5.83 5.43 7.95
N VAL A 198 -4.88 5.29 8.88
CA VAL A 198 -3.60 4.59 8.64
C VAL A 198 -3.72 3.07 8.55
N TYR A 199 -4.75 2.50 9.18
CA TYR A 199 -5.02 1.06 9.12
C TYR A 199 -5.87 0.68 7.90
N ASN A 200 -6.14 1.62 6.99
CA ASN A 200 -6.83 1.33 5.75
C ASN A 200 -5.98 0.36 4.92
N GLN A 201 -6.60 -0.67 4.35
CA GLN A 201 -5.91 -1.65 3.52
C GLN A 201 -5.05 -1.01 2.41
N ARG A 202 -5.49 0.14 1.88
CA ARG A 202 -4.77 0.90 0.85
C ARG A 202 -3.56 1.65 1.42
N PHE A 203 -3.62 2.08 2.68
CA PHE A 203 -2.52 2.75 3.37
C PHE A 203 -1.50 1.79 3.99
N LEU A 204 -1.90 0.55 4.31
CA LEU A 204 -1.03 -0.47 4.89
C LEU A 204 0.25 -0.73 4.06
N THR A 205 0.23 -0.48 2.75
CA THR A 205 1.42 -0.61 1.90
C THR A 205 2.56 0.29 2.36
N VAL A 206 2.27 1.48 2.91
CA VAL A 206 3.28 2.43 3.41
C VAL A 206 4.14 1.81 4.52
N LEU A 207 3.55 0.93 5.34
CA LEU A 207 4.25 0.21 6.41
C LEU A 207 5.34 -0.73 5.86
N GLY A 208 5.21 -1.18 4.61
CA GLY A 208 6.18 -2.03 3.92
C GLY A 208 7.43 -1.30 3.42
N LEU A 209 7.45 0.03 3.38
CA LEU A 209 8.56 0.80 2.80
C LEU A 209 9.86 0.72 3.61
N ILE A 210 9.79 0.80 4.95
CA ILE A 210 10.98 0.67 5.82
C ILE A 210 11.55 -0.76 5.77
N PRO A 211 10.73 -1.84 5.90
CA PRO A 211 11.21 -3.20 5.68
C PRO A 211 11.83 -3.42 4.31
N LEU A 212 11.20 -2.89 3.25
CA LEU A 212 11.73 -2.95 1.90
C LEU A 212 13.12 -2.31 1.81
N LEU A 213 13.28 -1.09 2.34
CA LEU A 213 14.56 -0.38 2.35
C LEU A 213 15.64 -1.16 3.14
N HIS A 214 15.27 -1.75 4.28
CA HIS A 214 16.18 -2.58 5.07
C HIS A 214 16.64 -3.80 4.27
N ILE A 215 15.70 -4.55 3.69
CA ILE A 215 16.01 -5.78 2.94
C ILE A 215 16.84 -5.45 1.71
N PHE A 216 16.53 -4.35 1.02
CA PHE A 216 17.34 -3.83 -0.09
C PHE A 216 18.81 -3.66 0.31
N PHE A 217 19.08 -3.05 1.47
CA PHE A 217 20.45 -2.92 1.99
C PHE A 217 21.05 -4.23 2.49
N SER A 218 20.25 -5.11 3.10
CA SER A 218 20.74 -6.41 3.56
C SER A 218 21.22 -7.27 2.40
N VAL A 219 20.45 -7.35 1.31
CA VAL A 219 20.79 -8.12 0.10
C VAL A 219 22.07 -7.60 -0.55
N SER A 220 22.31 -6.28 -0.54
CA SER A 220 23.50 -5.69 -1.16
C SER A 220 24.81 -5.95 -0.39
N THR A 221 24.75 -6.39 0.87
CA THR A 221 25.94 -6.65 1.70
C THR A 221 26.47 -8.10 1.63
N PHE A 222 25.76 -9.03 0.97
CA PHE A 222 26.17 -10.43 0.76
C PHE A 222 26.61 -11.21 2.01
N LYS A 223 26.00 -10.94 3.17
CA LYS A 223 26.26 -11.75 4.38
C LYS A 223 25.71 -13.17 4.20
N THR A 224 26.43 -14.16 4.73
CA THR A 224 26.04 -15.57 4.59
C THR A 224 24.84 -15.95 5.46
N ASN A 225 24.67 -15.30 6.61
CA ASN A 225 23.59 -15.55 7.56
C ASN A 225 22.55 -14.43 7.49
N ILE A 226 21.27 -14.79 7.61
CA ILE A 226 20.18 -13.83 7.77
C ILE A 226 20.23 -13.32 9.22
N GLU A 227 20.45 -12.02 9.39
CA GLU A 227 20.48 -11.42 10.72
C GLU A 227 19.07 -11.43 11.32
N PRO A 228 18.89 -11.64 12.64
CA PRO A 228 17.56 -11.68 13.26
C PRO A 228 16.71 -10.45 12.97
N LEU A 229 17.33 -9.27 12.90
CA LEU A 229 16.64 -8.02 12.55
C LEU A 229 16.16 -8.02 11.09
N THR A 230 16.92 -8.59 10.16
CA THR A 230 16.48 -8.78 8.77
C THR A 230 15.30 -9.74 8.70
N LEU A 231 15.28 -10.80 9.52
CA LEU A 231 14.16 -11.72 9.59
C LEU A 231 12.88 -11.02 10.07
N ILE A 232 12.96 -10.15 11.09
CA ILE A 232 11.82 -9.33 11.54
C ILE A 232 11.29 -8.48 10.38
N GLN A 233 12.16 -7.85 9.59
CA GLN A 233 11.74 -7.03 8.44
C GLN A 233 11.10 -7.88 7.34
N VAL A 234 11.63 -9.07 7.07
CA VAL A 234 11.03 -10.03 6.14
C VAL A 234 9.62 -10.40 6.58
N LEU A 235 9.43 -10.69 7.87
CA LEU A 235 8.12 -11.03 8.42
C LEU A 235 7.13 -9.86 8.33
N ILE A 236 7.55 -8.64 8.68
CA ILE A 236 6.70 -7.43 8.56
C ILE A 236 6.33 -7.18 7.09
N LEU A 237 7.29 -7.25 6.17
CA LEU A 237 7.03 -7.02 4.74
C LEU A 237 6.09 -8.08 4.17
N SER A 238 6.33 -9.37 4.46
CA SER A 238 5.43 -10.45 4.07
C SER A 238 4.02 -10.24 4.64
N PHE A 239 3.91 -9.84 5.90
CA PHE A 239 2.62 -9.54 6.54
C PHE A 239 1.87 -8.40 5.83
N VAL A 240 2.55 -7.31 5.47
CA VAL A 240 1.95 -6.21 4.67
C VAL A 240 1.45 -6.71 3.31
N ILE A 241 2.26 -7.53 2.62
CA ILE A 241 1.91 -8.10 1.31
C ILE A 241 0.70 -9.03 1.40
N PHE A 242 0.55 -9.76 2.50
CA PHE A 242 -0.63 -10.58 2.73
C PHE A 242 -1.88 -9.74 3.01
N CYS A 243 -1.74 -8.67 3.79
CA CYS A 243 -2.86 -7.77 4.11
C CYS A 243 -3.32 -6.98 2.89
N ARG A 244 -2.44 -6.75 1.92
CA ARG A 244 -2.76 -6.02 0.69
C ARG A 244 -2.04 -6.59 -0.52
N GLY A 245 -2.80 -7.24 -1.40
CA GLY A 245 -2.26 -7.85 -2.62
C GLY A 245 -1.50 -6.87 -3.52
N LEU A 246 -1.89 -5.59 -3.57
CA LEU A 246 -1.17 -4.57 -4.34
C LEU A 246 0.26 -4.32 -3.85
N ALA A 247 0.59 -4.58 -2.58
CA ALA A 247 1.95 -4.40 -2.06
C ALA A 247 2.97 -5.37 -2.68
N GLN A 248 2.53 -6.35 -3.48
CA GLN A 248 3.40 -7.28 -4.21
C GLN A 248 4.41 -6.57 -5.14
N TRP A 249 4.14 -5.32 -5.56
CA TRP A 249 5.11 -4.53 -6.34
C TRP A 249 6.45 -4.38 -5.63
N MET A 250 6.48 -4.44 -4.29
CA MET A 250 7.69 -4.35 -3.48
C MET A 250 8.69 -5.49 -3.74
N PHE A 251 8.26 -6.59 -4.36
CA PHE A 251 9.18 -7.64 -4.83
C PHE A 251 10.05 -7.21 -6.00
N VAL A 252 9.53 -6.40 -6.90
CA VAL A 252 10.22 -5.98 -8.12
C VAL A 252 11.57 -5.32 -7.79
N PRO A 253 11.67 -4.29 -6.93
CA PRO A 253 12.95 -3.70 -6.59
C PRO A 253 13.90 -4.70 -5.90
N LEU A 254 13.40 -5.64 -5.09
CA LEU A 254 14.22 -6.68 -4.48
C LEU A 254 14.84 -7.61 -5.53
N PHE A 255 14.06 -8.07 -6.51
CA PHE A 255 14.57 -8.86 -7.62
C PHE A 255 15.57 -8.08 -8.47
N LEU A 256 15.32 -6.80 -8.74
CA LEU A 256 16.26 -5.96 -9.49
C LEU A 256 17.60 -5.81 -8.77
N VAL A 257 17.60 -5.66 -7.44
CA VAL A 257 18.84 -5.66 -6.64
C VAL A 257 19.56 -6.98 -6.74
N VAL A 258 18.86 -8.11 -6.63
CA VAL A 258 19.47 -9.44 -6.76
C VAL A 258 20.10 -9.62 -8.13
N ILE A 259 19.38 -9.28 -9.21
CA ILE A 259 19.88 -9.36 -10.58
C ILE A 259 21.11 -8.47 -10.75
N TYR A 260 21.05 -7.22 -10.29
CA TYR A 260 22.17 -6.28 -10.36
C TYR A 260 23.39 -6.79 -9.60
N THR A 261 23.19 -7.22 -8.35
CA THR A 261 24.26 -7.67 -7.47
C THR A 261 24.94 -8.93 -8.01
N VAL A 262 24.17 -9.90 -8.49
CA VAL A 262 24.67 -11.09 -9.18
C VAL A 262 25.44 -10.70 -10.45
N SER A 263 24.88 -9.82 -11.28
CA SER A 263 25.50 -9.37 -12.53
C SER A 263 26.85 -8.69 -12.27
N VAL A 264 26.89 -7.70 -11.37
CA VAL A 264 28.13 -6.99 -11.02
C VAL A 264 29.18 -7.95 -10.47
N THR A 265 28.78 -8.89 -9.63
CA THR A 265 29.73 -9.83 -9.05
C THR A 265 30.27 -10.80 -10.09
N PHE A 266 29.42 -11.30 -10.98
CA PHE A 266 29.81 -12.14 -12.10
C PHE A 266 30.81 -11.43 -13.03
N PHE A 267 30.55 -10.17 -13.40
CA PHE A 267 31.45 -9.40 -14.27
C PHE A 267 32.75 -8.96 -13.57
N LYS A 268 32.71 -8.59 -12.28
CA LYS A 268 33.94 -8.26 -11.51
C LYS A 268 34.79 -9.50 -11.26
N ASN A 269 34.18 -10.65 -10.95
CA ASN A 269 34.91 -11.89 -10.68
C ASN A 269 35.54 -12.49 -11.93
N LYS A 270 35.09 -12.18 -13.16
CA LYS A 270 35.86 -12.53 -14.37
C LYS A 270 37.29 -11.97 -14.35
N LYS A 271 37.53 -10.81 -13.71
CA LYS A 271 38.88 -10.26 -13.51
C LYS A 271 39.62 -10.91 -12.34
N ILE A 272 38.91 -11.28 -11.27
CA ILE A 272 39.48 -11.83 -10.03
C ILE A 272 39.75 -13.34 -10.13
N MET A 273 39.00 -14.09 -10.95
CA MET A 273 39.20 -15.53 -11.19
C MET A 273 40.57 -15.88 -11.79
N LYS A 274 41.37 -14.88 -12.19
CA LYS A 274 42.79 -15.06 -12.55
C LYS A 274 43.74 -15.16 -11.34
N ASN A 275 43.35 -14.75 -10.12
CA ASN A 275 44.21 -14.74 -8.93
C ASN A 275 43.53 -15.37 -7.68
N GLU A 276 43.81 -16.67 -7.48
CA GLU A 276 44.02 -17.43 -6.23
C GLU A 276 43.12 -17.38 -4.97
N LYS A 277 41.98 -16.71 -4.91
CA LYS A 277 40.97 -17.04 -3.87
C LYS A 277 39.59 -17.23 -4.46
N LYS A 278 39.31 -18.48 -4.87
CA LYS A 278 37.99 -18.96 -5.31
C LYS A 278 37.00 -18.93 -4.13
N GLN A 279 36.48 -17.75 -3.80
CA GLN A 279 35.17 -17.71 -3.17
C GLN A 279 34.18 -18.20 -4.24
N SER A 280 33.65 -19.41 -4.02
CA SER A 280 32.79 -20.07 -5.01
C SER A 280 31.63 -19.16 -5.39
N LEU A 281 31.44 -18.91 -6.68
CA LEU A 281 30.36 -18.09 -7.24
C LEU A 281 28.97 -18.52 -6.70
N TYR A 282 28.85 -19.81 -6.38
CA TYR A 282 27.73 -20.42 -5.69
C TYR A 282 27.42 -19.79 -4.32
N THR A 283 28.43 -19.48 -3.50
CA THR A 283 28.24 -18.88 -2.16
C THR A 283 27.68 -17.45 -2.23
N ILE A 284 28.03 -16.72 -3.29
CA ILE A 284 27.57 -15.35 -3.55
C ILE A 284 26.14 -15.37 -4.09
N LEU A 285 25.85 -16.28 -5.01
CA LEU A 285 24.48 -16.53 -5.49
C LEU A 285 23.57 -16.93 -4.33
N LEU A 286 24.02 -17.85 -3.49
CA LEU A 286 23.28 -18.24 -2.29
C LEU A 286 23.03 -17.07 -1.35
N SER A 287 23.99 -16.18 -1.09
CA SER A 287 23.77 -15.08 -0.13
C SER A 287 22.77 -14.04 -0.64
N GLY A 288 22.79 -13.69 -1.93
CA GLY A 288 21.86 -12.71 -2.51
C GLY A 288 20.42 -13.23 -2.66
N VAL A 289 20.25 -14.51 -2.98
CA VAL A 289 18.94 -15.08 -3.36
C VAL A 289 18.16 -15.62 -2.14
N LYS A 290 18.82 -15.85 -0.99
CA LYS A 290 18.20 -16.37 0.25
C LYS A 290 16.97 -15.58 0.72
N ILE A 291 17.06 -14.24 0.80
CA ILE A 291 15.96 -13.43 1.31
C ILE A 291 14.73 -13.46 0.37
N PRO A 292 14.89 -13.23 -0.95
CA PRO A 292 13.79 -13.42 -1.90
C PRO A 292 13.18 -14.83 -1.85
N ILE A 293 14.01 -15.88 -1.77
CA ILE A 293 13.52 -17.26 -1.63
C ILE A 293 12.72 -17.42 -0.34
N LEU A 294 13.23 -16.93 0.79
CA LEU A 294 12.53 -17.02 2.07
C LEU A 294 11.15 -16.33 2.00
N MET A 295 11.09 -15.11 1.44
CA MET A 295 9.82 -14.41 1.24
C MET A 295 8.88 -15.17 0.32
N PHE A 296 9.40 -15.72 -0.78
CA PHE A 296 8.63 -16.53 -1.72
C PHE A 296 8.06 -17.78 -1.03
N VAL A 297 8.86 -18.48 -0.23
CA VAL A 297 8.44 -19.64 0.56
C VAL A 297 7.35 -19.23 1.54
N ILE A 298 7.51 -18.15 2.31
CA ILE A 298 6.49 -17.65 3.23
C ILE A 298 5.17 -17.37 2.49
N ILE A 299 5.23 -16.71 1.33
CA ILE A 299 4.04 -16.42 0.51
C ILE A 299 3.39 -17.67 -0.03
N LEU A 300 4.17 -18.61 -0.54
CA LEU A 300 3.67 -19.87 -1.05
C LEU A 300 3.02 -20.68 0.07
N SER A 301 3.67 -20.76 1.23
CA SER A 301 3.14 -21.43 2.43
C SER A 301 1.81 -20.83 2.86
N ALA A 302 1.68 -19.50 2.90
CA ALA A 302 0.42 -18.86 3.24
C ALA A 302 -0.67 -19.08 2.17
N LYS A 303 -0.32 -18.99 0.87
CA LYS A 303 -1.25 -19.28 -0.23
C LYS A 303 -1.78 -20.72 -0.21
N ILE A 304 -0.97 -21.67 0.26
CA ILE A 304 -1.37 -23.08 0.43
C ILE A 304 -2.13 -23.28 1.75
N GLY A 305 -1.70 -22.62 2.82
CA GLY A 305 -2.21 -22.81 4.18
C GLY A 305 -3.57 -22.15 4.42
N ILE A 306 -3.75 -20.90 4.01
CA ILE A 306 -4.98 -20.12 4.27
C ILE A 306 -6.23 -20.85 3.74
N PRO A 307 -6.28 -21.33 2.48
CA PRO A 307 -7.47 -22.01 1.96
C PRO A 307 -7.88 -23.26 2.76
N ARG A 308 -6.93 -23.93 3.42
CA ARG A 308 -7.20 -25.14 4.20
C ARG A 308 -7.85 -24.87 5.55
N ILE A 309 -7.72 -23.65 6.06
CA ILE A 309 -8.29 -23.25 7.35
C ILE A 309 -9.57 -22.42 7.19
N LEU A 310 -9.98 -22.07 5.96
CA LEU A 310 -11.22 -21.32 5.74
C LEU A 310 -12.46 -22.11 6.11
N SER A 311 -13.42 -21.40 6.70
CA SER A 311 -14.77 -21.94 6.98
C SER A 311 -15.49 -22.33 5.68
N PRO A 312 -16.38 -23.35 5.70
CA PRO A 312 -17.23 -23.70 4.57
C PRO A 312 -18.05 -22.55 3.99
N VAL A 313 -18.29 -21.47 4.74
CA VAL A 313 -18.98 -20.26 4.25
C VAL A 313 -18.31 -19.68 2.99
N TYR A 314 -16.99 -19.84 2.84
CA TYR A 314 -16.24 -19.37 1.68
C TYR A 314 -16.43 -20.20 0.40
N GLN A 315 -17.11 -21.36 0.50
CA GLN A 315 -17.58 -22.11 -0.68
C GLN A 315 -18.73 -21.41 -1.39
N ASN A 316 -19.42 -20.48 -0.72
CA ASN A 316 -20.41 -19.63 -1.35
C ASN A 316 -19.70 -18.64 -2.31
N PRO A 317 -20.10 -18.59 -3.60
CA PRO A 317 -19.53 -17.67 -4.59
C PRO A 317 -19.53 -16.20 -4.17
N LEU A 318 -20.43 -15.80 -3.26
CA LEU A 318 -20.47 -14.44 -2.72
C LEU A 318 -19.21 -14.08 -1.93
N TRP A 319 -18.65 -15.05 -1.21
CA TRP A 319 -17.49 -14.86 -0.34
C TRP A 319 -16.21 -15.43 -0.94
N THR A 320 -16.31 -16.15 -2.07
CA THR A 320 -15.15 -16.74 -2.72
C THR A 320 -14.19 -15.64 -3.14
N HIS A 321 -13.04 -15.60 -2.46
CA HIS A 321 -12.00 -14.62 -2.71
C HIS A 321 -11.41 -14.81 -4.10
N SER A 322 -11.47 -13.78 -4.94
CA SER A 322 -10.68 -13.71 -6.16
C SER A 322 -10.09 -12.31 -6.29
N HIS A 323 -8.76 -12.22 -6.23
CA HIS A 323 -8.08 -11.01 -6.67
C HIS A 323 -8.38 -10.80 -8.15
N ILE A 324 -9.07 -9.70 -8.45
CA ILE A 324 -9.49 -9.31 -9.79
C ILE A 324 -8.37 -8.50 -10.47
N PHE A 325 -7.46 -9.20 -11.12
CA PHE A 325 -6.28 -8.59 -11.74
C PHE A 325 -6.63 -7.83 -13.02
N TRP A 326 -7.37 -8.47 -13.93
CA TRP A 326 -7.69 -7.89 -15.25
C TRP A 326 -8.72 -6.77 -15.14
N TYR A 327 -9.62 -6.88 -14.16
CA TYR A 327 -10.57 -5.85 -13.80
C TYR A 327 -9.94 -4.45 -13.69
N GLY A 328 -8.90 -4.32 -12.87
CA GLY A 328 -8.22 -3.03 -12.64
C GLY A 328 -7.60 -2.44 -13.91
N ILE A 329 -7.18 -3.29 -14.84
CA ILE A 329 -6.61 -2.87 -16.12
C ILE A 329 -7.71 -2.42 -17.07
N VAL A 330 -8.83 -3.16 -17.18
CA VAL A 330 -9.92 -2.79 -18.07
C VAL A 330 -10.61 -1.49 -17.65
N ILE A 331 -10.92 -1.31 -16.36
CA ILE A 331 -11.54 -0.05 -15.87
C ILE A 331 -10.68 1.17 -16.15
N SER A 332 -9.36 0.98 -16.20
CA SER A 332 -8.41 2.05 -16.44
C SER A 332 -8.26 2.42 -17.92
N LEU A 333 -8.42 1.45 -18.82
CA LEU A 333 -8.39 1.70 -20.27
C LEU A 333 -9.68 2.36 -20.73
N THR A 334 -10.80 1.98 -20.10
CA THR A 334 -12.13 2.53 -20.39
C THR A 334 -12.36 3.93 -19.83
N THR A 335 -11.35 4.60 -19.28
CA THR A 335 -11.44 6.06 -19.07
C THR A 335 -11.27 6.83 -20.39
N ASP A 336 -10.65 6.21 -21.39
CA ASP A 336 -10.61 6.71 -22.77
C ASP A 336 -12.02 6.67 -23.40
N PRO A 337 -12.54 7.79 -23.92
CA PRO A 337 -13.88 7.81 -24.50
C PRO A 337 -14.11 6.83 -25.67
N ILE A 338 -13.09 6.59 -26.51
CA ILE A 338 -13.24 5.67 -27.65
C ILE A 338 -13.36 4.23 -27.14
N LEU A 339 -12.48 3.81 -26.22
CA LEU A 339 -12.55 2.49 -25.62
C LEU A 339 -13.82 2.32 -24.75
N LYS A 340 -14.23 3.36 -24.01
CA LYS A 340 -15.51 3.38 -23.27
C LYS A 340 -16.70 3.16 -24.22
N ASN A 341 -16.75 3.86 -25.34
CA ASN A 341 -17.84 3.69 -26.31
C ASN A 341 -17.84 2.30 -26.94
N LYS A 342 -16.65 1.77 -27.25
CA LYS A 342 -16.55 0.46 -27.89
C LYS A 342 -16.87 -0.70 -26.94
N TYR A 343 -16.52 -0.61 -25.66
CA TYR A 343 -16.59 -1.75 -24.74
C TYR A 343 -17.51 -1.58 -23.54
N VAL A 344 -17.93 -0.36 -23.17
CA VAL A 344 -18.73 -0.11 -21.95
C VAL A 344 -20.15 0.34 -22.30
N CYS A 345 -20.28 1.36 -23.14
CA CYS A 345 -21.59 1.94 -23.44
C CYS A 345 -22.50 0.96 -24.18
N SER A 346 -23.79 1.23 -24.23
CA SER A 346 -24.72 0.47 -25.05
C SER A 346 -25.84 1.39 -25.51
N GLU A 347 -26.42 1.15 -26.67
CA GLU A 347 -27.62 1.86 -27.14
C GLU A 347 -28.88 1.36 -26.42
N LYS A 348 -28.88 0.08 -26.02
CA LYS A 348 -29.99 -0.56 -25.30
C LYS A 348 -29.63 -0.78 -23.84
N PRO A 349 -30.59 -0.65 -22.90
CA PRO A 349 -30.39 -1.03 -21.52
C PRO A 349 -29.86 -2.46 -21.41
N LEU A 350 -28.77 -2.63 -20.68
CA LEU A 350 -28.23 -3.95 -20.34
C LEU A 350 -29.04 -4.50 -19.17
N LYS A 351 -29.37 -5.79 -19.23
CA LYS A 351 -30.07 -6.49 -18.15
C LYS A 351 -29.11 -7.47 -17.53
N ASP A 352 -28.91 -7.35 -16.23
CA ASP A 352 -28.22 -8.34 -15.42
C ASP A 352 -28.88 -8.44 -14.03
N LYS A 353 -28.57 -9.49 -13.27
CA LYS A 353 -28.97 -9.63 -11.87
C LYS A 353 -28.21 -8.68 -10.94
N LEU A 354 -27.14 -8.03 -11.40
CA LEU A 354 -26.38 -7.03 -10.63
C LEU A 354 -27.26 -5.89 -10.10
N LYS A 355 -27.16 -5.63 -8.80
CA LYS A 355 -27.86 -4.51 -8.16
C LYS A 355 -27.26 -3.19 -8.63
N GLY A 356 -28.11 -2.26 -9.07
CA GLY A 356 -27.70 -0.89 -9.42
C GLY A 356 -27.03 -0.73 -10.78
N LEU A 357 -27.13 -1.71 -11.69
CA LEU A 357 -26.58 -1.62 -13.05
C LEU A 357 -27.34 -0.55 -13.87
N ASN A 358 -26.82 0.68 -13.87
CA ASN A 358 -27.42 1.82 -14.56
C ASN A 358 -26.97 1.90 -16.02
N HIS A 359 -27.90 2.05 -16.96
CA HIS A 359 -27.56 2.16 -18.39
C HIS A 359 -26.56 3.29 -18.68
N VAL A 360 -25.46 2.95 -19.36
CA VAL A 360 -24.45 3.90 -19.84
C VAL A 360 -24.67 4.13 -21.33
N GLN A 361 -25.18 5.31 -21.69
CA GLN A 361 -25.38 5.71 -23.08
C GLN A 361 -24.05 5.97 -23.78
N CYS A 362 -24.02 5.71 -25.08
CA CYS A 362 -22.88 6.00 -25.93
C CYS A 362 -22.82 7.50 -26.22
N GLU A 363 -21.65 8.10 -26.06
CA GLU A 363 -21.39 9.50 -26.40
C GLU A 363 -20.87 9.59 -27.84
N ASP A 364 -21.05 10.72 -28.52
CA ASP A 364 -20.44 10.92 -29.84
C ASP A 364 -18.91 10.86 -29.76
N ILE A 365 -18.25 10.43 -30.85
CA ILE A 365 -16.79 10.33 -30.90
C ILE A 365 -16.20 11.74 -30.71
N PRO A 366 -15.47 11.99 -29.62
CA PRO A 366 -14.96 13.32 -29.35
C PRO A 366 -13.81 13.69 -30.29
N SER A 367 -13.63 14.99 -30.54
CA SER A 367 -12.39 15.52 -31.13
C SER A 367 -11.18 15.07 -30.32
N PHE A 368 -9.98 15.05 -30.92
CA PHE A 368 -8.76 14.62 -30.22
C PHE A 368 -8.53 15.40 -28.90
N GLN A 369 -8.77 16.72 -28.90
CA GLN A 369 -8.63 17.55 -27.71
C GLN A 369 -9.64 17.15 -26.61
N ASN A 370 -10.91 16.94 -26.98
CA ASN A 370 -11.94 16.50 -26.04
C ASN A 370 -11.65 15.09 -25.52
N ARG A 371 -11.17 14.19 -26.40
CA ARG A 371 -10.72 12.85 -26.02
C ARG A 371 -9.64 12.91 -24.95
N PHE A 372 -8.60 13.69 -25.17
CA PHE A 372 -7.48 13.86 -24.23
C PHE A 372 -7.95 14.42 -22.89
N ILE A 373 -8.74 15.50 -22.90
CA ILE A 373 -9.28 16.13 -21.68
C ILE A 373 -10.16 15.14 -20.91
N ASN A 374 -11.05 14.43 -21.60
CA ASN A 374 -11.95 13.48 -20.98
C ASN A 374 -11.20 12.25 -20.44
N ALA A 375 -10.22 11.71 -21.17
CA ALA A 375 -9.43 10.57 -20.72
C ALA A 375 -8.66 10.85 -19.41
N ILE A 376 -8.22 12.11 -19.21
CA ILE A 376 -7.59 12.57 -17.98
C ILE A 376 -8.61 12.77 -16.85
N ARG A 377 -9.74 13.44 -17.14
CA ARG A 377 -10.76 13.81 -16.15
C ARG A 377 -11.61 12.63 -15.68
N ASN A 378 -11.91 11.70 -16.58
CA ASN A 378 -12.73 10.54 -16.28
C ASN A 378 -12.05 9.68 -15.21
N SER A 379 -12.76 9.46 -14.10
CA SER A 379 -12.30 8.55 -13.07
C SER A 379 -12.58 7.11 -13.50
N PRO A 380 -11.67 6.16 -13.21
CA PRO A 380 -11.99 4.75 -13.35
C PRO A 380 -13.21 4.45 -12.49
N ALA A 381 -14.16 3.69 -13.02
CA ALA A 381 -15.38 3.35 -12.32
C ALA A 381 -15.61 1.85 -12.39
N ASP A 382 -15.95 1.25 -11.25
CA ASP A 382 -16.24 -0.18 -11.14
C ASP A 382 -17.36 -0.62 -12.10
N MET A 383 -18.35 0.26 -12.27
CA MET A 383 -19.45 0.07 -13.22
C MET A 383 -18.98 -0.12 -14.66
N HIS A 384 -17.84 0.44 -15.07
CA HIS A 384 -17.34 0.23 -16.43
C HIS A 384 -17.03 -1.25 -16.70
N ALA A 385 -16.40 -1.94 -15.74
CA ALA A 385 -16.11 -3.36 -15.90
C ALA A 385 -17.38 -4.22 -15.90
N TYR A 386 -18.35 -3.92 -15.03
CA TYR A 386 -19.62 -4.63 -15.01
C TYR A 386 -20.37 -4.48 -16.33
N HIS A 387 -20.47 -3.25 -16.85
CA HIS A 387 -21.09 -2.97 -18.14
C HIS A 387 -20.36 -3.68 -19.28
N SER A 388 -19.03 -3.64 -19.30
CA SER A 388 -18.24 -4.34 -20.30
C SER A 388 -18.49 -5.84 -20.30
N ALA A 389 -18.56 -6.48 -19.13
CA ALA A 389 -18.85 -7.89 -19.06
C ALA A 389 -20.27 -8.24 -19.51
N VAL A 390 -21.29 -7.50 -19.05
CA VAL A 390 -22.69 -7.77 -19.45
C VAL A 390 -22.87 -7.55 -20.96
N ARG A 391 -22.27 -6.49 -21.50
CA ARG A 391 -22.27 -6.23 -22.95
C ARG A 391 -21.61 -7.37 -23.71
N TYR A 392 -20.42 -7.79 -23.29
CA TYR A 392 -19.71 -8.91 -23.91
C TYR A 392 -20.55 -10.19 -23.94
N LEU A 393 -21.20 -10.54 -22.82
CA LEU A 393 -22.07 -11.71 -22.75
C LEU A 393 -23.25 -11.60 -23.72
N ARG A 394 -23.93 -10.44 -23.77
CA ARG A 394 -25.03 -10.18 -24.69
C ARG A 394 -24.60 -10.26 -26.15
N ASP A 395 -23.50 -9.61 -26.51
CA ASP A 395 -23.01 -9.53 -27.88
C ASP A 395 -22.60 -10.94 -28.39
N ASN A 396 -22.16 -11.82 -27.48
CA ASN A 396 -21.90 -13.24 -27.75
C ASN A 396 -23.12 -14.15 -27.54
N ARG A 397 -24.34 -13.60 -27.42
CA ARG A 397 -25.60 -14.34 -27.22
C ARG A 397 -25.58 -15.32 -26.04
N SER A 398 -24.80 -15.01 -25.00
CA SER A 398 -24.74 -15.78 -23.77
C SER A 398 -25.88 -15.38 -22.83
N ASN A 399 -26.54 -16.39 -22.25
CA ASN A 399 -27.53 -16.20 -21.19
C ASN A 399 -26.89 -16.17 -19.80
N GLU A 400 -25.55 -16.22 -19.71
CA GLU A 400 -24.85 -16.07 -18.45
C GLU A 400 -25.13 -14.69 -17.82
N GLN A 401 -24.99 -14.63 -16.51
CA GLN A 401 -25.16 -13.43 -15.72
C GLN A 401 -23.94 -13.30 -14.82
N ILE A 402 -23.41 -12.08 -14.69
CA ILE A 402 -22.33 -11.82 -13.74
C ILE A 402 -22.88 -11.55 -12.33
N GLY A 403 -24.13 -11.12 -12.24
CA GLY A 403 -24.86 -10.93 -10.99
C GLY A 403 -25.35 -12.25 -10.37
N LEU A 404 -25.41 -12.26 -9.04
CA LEU A 404 -26.02 -13.31 -8.23
C LEU A 404 -27.40 -12.85 -7.74
N GLU A 405 -28.38 -13.76 -7.72
CA GLU A 405 -29.64 -13.50 -7.03
C GLU A 405 -29.40 -13.53 -5.52
N THR A 406 -29.40 -12.35 -4.89
CA THR A 406 -29.20 -12.24 -3.44
C THR A 406 -30.27 -11.34 -2.82
N ARG A 407 -30.81 -11.77 -1.68
CA ARG A 407 -31.73 -10.95 -0.86
C ARG A 407 -31.01 -9.91 0.01
N ALA A 408 -29.69 -9.99 0.10
CA ALA A 408 -28.88 -9.15 0.99
C ALA A 408 -28.23 -7.96 0.26
N ASP A 409 -27.89 -6.92 1.02
CA ASP A 409 -27.27 -5.66 0.54
C ASP A 409 -25.78 -5.79 0.15
N TYR A 410 -25.32 -6.99 -0.18
CA TYR A 410 -23.93 -7.21 -0.59
C TYR A 410 -23.73 -6.96 -2.09
N PHE A 411 -22.48 -6.70 -2.50
CA PHE A 411 -22.10 -6.75 -3.91
C PHE A 411 -22.35 -8.15 -4.45
N ASN A 412 -23.32 -8.28 -5.34
CA ASN A 412 -23.78 -9.56 -5.84
C ASN A 412 -23.05 -9.98 -7.11
N VAL A 413 -21.72 -9.92 -7.12
CA VAL A 413 -20.87 -10.14 -8.31
C VAL A 413 -20.20 -11.51 -8.26
N ARG A 414 -20.21 -12.25 -9.37
CA ARG A 414 -19.36 -13.45 -9.58
C ARG A 414 -17.93 -13.03 -9.93
N TRP A 415 -17.16 -12.56 -8.96
CA TRP A 415 -15.85 -11.93 -9.17
C TRP A 415 -14.87 -12.74 -10.03
N LYS A 416 -14.76 -14.06 -9.80
CA LYS A 416 -13.90 -14.93 -10.62
C LYS A 416 -14.30 -14.92 -12.09
N ARG A 417 -15.60 -15.05 -12.38
CA ARG A 417 -16.12 -15.06 -13.75
C ARG A 417 -15.96 -13.67 -14.40
N LEU A 418 -16.17 -12.61 -13.62
CA LEU A 418 -15.93 -11.24 -14.08
C LEU A 418 -14.47 -11.07 -14.52
N ASP A 419 -13.49 -11.51 -13.73
CA ASP A 419 -12.07 -11.35 -14.09
C ASP A 419 -11.67 -12.16 -15.34
N GLU A 420 -12.24 -13.35 -15.51
CA GLU A 420 -12.06 -14.16 -16.73
C GLU A 420 -12.58 -13.41 -17.97
N ILE A 421 -13.76 -12.79 -17.89
CA ILE A 421 -14.32 -11.98 -18.97
C ILE A 421 -13.46 -10.74 -19.21
N MET A 422 -12.99 -10.06 -18.15
CA MET A 422 -12.10 -8.91 -18.27
C MET A 422 -10.79 -9.25 -18.97
N LYS A 423 -10.23 -10.44 -18.74
CA LYS A 423 -9.06 -10.93 -19.47
C LYS A 423 -9.32 -11.03 -20.98
N ILE A 424 -10.47 -11.56 -21.36
CA ILE A 424 -10.87 -11.69 -22.78
C ILE A 424 -11.01 -10.30 -23.40
N ILE A 425 -11.79 -9.42 -22.76
CA ILE A 425 -12.02 -8.05 -23.23
C ILE A 425 -10.70 -7.27 -23.34
N PHE A 426 -9.80 -7.40 -22.37
CA PHE A 426 -8.48 -6.78 -22.45
C PHE A 426 -7.67 -7.27 -23.66
N THR A 427 -7.73 -8.57 -23.94
CA THR A 427 -7.06 -9.16 -25.12
C THR A 427 -7.66 -8.61 -26.42
N GLU A 428 -8.99 -8.48 -26.49
CA GLU A 428 -9.69 -7.84 -27.62
C GLU A 428 -9.32 -6.36 -27.77
N MET A 429 -9.22 -5.61 -26.66
CA MET A 429 -8.80 -4.21 -26.65
C MET A 429 -7.43 -4.02 -27.30
N ILE A 430 -6.44 -4.81 -26.87
CA ILE A 430 -5.07 -4.73 -27.41
C ILE A 430 -5.03 -5.15 -28.87
N THR A 431 -5.71 -6.23 -29.24
CA THR A 431 -5.64 -6.76 -30.62
C THR A 431 -6.36 -5.86 -31.62
N GLN A 432 -7.53 -5.33 -31.26
CA GLN A 432 -8.35 -4.53 -32.17
C GLN A 432 -8.04 -3.03 -32.10
N ASN A 433 -7.49 -2.51 -31.00
CA ASN A 433 -7.25 -1.07 -30.78
C ASN A 433 -5.87 -0.84 -30.11
N PRO A 434 -4.77 -1.36 -30.71
CA PRO A 434 -3.45 -1.32 -30.07
C PRO A 434 -2.97 0.12 -29.86
N ILE A 435 -3.27 1.03 -30.80
CA ILE A 435 -2.86 2.43 -30.73
C ILE A 435 -3.53 3.14 -29.55
N ASP A 436 -4.83 2.91 -29.35
CA ASP A 436 -5.58 3.52 -28.24
C ASP A 436 -5.12 2.98 -26.88
N CYS A 437 -4.83 1.67 -26.79
CA CYS A 437 -4.26 1.08 -25.59
C CYS A 437 -2.86 1.65 -25.29
N LEU A 438 -2.00 1.77 -26.32
CA LEU A 438 -0.65 2.32 -26.18
C LEU A 438 -0.68 3.80 -25.80
N TYR A 439 -1.60 4.58 -26.39
CA TYR A 439 -1.86 5.96 -26.00
C TYR A 439 -2.23 6.08 -24.52
N MET A 440 -3.09 5.18 -24.03
CA MET A 440 -3.45 5.15 -22.61
C MET A 440 -2.26 4.86 -21.70
N PHE A 441 -1.47 3.83 -22.00
CA PHE A 441 -0.34 3.44 -21.14
C PHE A 441 0.85 4.39 -21.20
N LEU A 442 1.15 4.99 -22.37
CA LEU A 442 2.34 5.82 -22.54
C LEU A 442 2.09 7.31 -22.30
N VAL A 443 0.85 7.80 -22.48
CA VAL A 443 0.55 9.24 -22.42
C VAL A 443 -0.44 9.54 -21.30
N ILE A 444 -1.67 9.03 -21.39
CA ILE A 444 -2.75 9.45 -20.49
C ILE A 444 -2.49 9.04 -19.05
N LYS A 445 -2.15 7.77 -18.80
CA LYS A 445 -1.98 7.27 -17.44
C LYS A 445 -0.77 7.89 -16.72
N PRO A 446 0.43 8.01 -17.33
CA PRO A 446 1.53 8.74 -16.71
C PRO A 446 1.18 10.20 -16.40
N LEU A 447 0.50 10.90 -17.31
CA LEU A 447 0.10 12.28 -17.07
C LEU A 447 -0.92 12.39 -15.94
N LYS A 448 -1.93 11.51 -15.93
CA LYS A 448 -2.91 11.41 -14.84
C LYS A 448 -2.23 11.13 -13.50
N TYR A 449 -1.23 10.26 -13.49
CA TYR A 449 -0.42 9.99 -12.31
C TYR A 449 0.25 11.24 -11.74
N PHE A 450 0.92 12.04 -12.57
CA PHE A 450 1.51 13.30 -12.11
C PHE A 450 0.47 14.33 -11.66
N LEU A 451 -0.71 14.37 -12.29
CA LEU A 451 -1.82 15.21 -11.84
C LEU A 451 -2.33 14.78 -10.47
N GLU A 452 -2.48 13.48 -10.21
CA GLU A 452 -2.86 12.98 -8.89
C GLU A 452 -1.78 13.28 -7.84
N ILE A 453 -0.48 13.18 -8.16
CA ILE A 453 0.59 13.65 -7.25
C ILE A 453 0.41 15.13 -6.94
N ALA A 454 0.16 15.98 -7.95
CA ALA A 454 0.00 17.41 -7.74
C ALA A 454 -1.15 17.73 -6.78
N LYS A 455 -2.25 16.97 -6.82
CA LYS A 455 -3.38 17.14 -5.89
C LYS A 455 -3.01 16.89 -4.42
N TYR A 456 -1.96 16.12 -4.12
CA TYR A 456 -1.51 15.96 -2.73
C TYR A 456 -1.08 17.27 -2.08
N THR A 457 -0.64 18.27 -2.86
CA THR A 457 -0.38 19.61 -2.32
C THR A 457 -1.66 20.29 -1.83
N ILE A 458 -2.77 20.09 -2.55
CA ILE A 458 -4.10 20.58 -2.18
C ILE A 458 -4.60 19.81 -0.97
N PHE A 459 -4.52 18.47 -0.97
CA PHE A 459 -4.92 17.65 0.18
C PHE A 459 -4.12 17.97 1.44
N PHE A 460 -2.83 18.26 1.32
CA PHE A 460 -1.99 18.69 2.43
C PHE A 460 -2.48 20.02 3.00
N ARG A 461 -2.70 21.02 2.14
CA ARG A 461 -3.25 22.31 2.55
C ARG A 461 -4.60 22.13 3.26
N ASP A 462 -5.53 21.41 2.64
CA ASP A 462 -6.89 21.25 3.15
C ASP A 462 -6.89 20.45 4.47
N SER A 463 -6.00 19.47 4.62
CA SER A 463 -5.83 18.73 5.88
C SER A 463 -5.30 19.61 7.01
N ILE A 464 -4.40 20.54 6.71
CA ILE A 464 -3.82 21.51 7.65
C ILE A 464 -4.83 22.58 8.07
N VAL A 465 -5.58 23.14 7.13
CA VAL A 465 -6.58 24.17 7.43
C VAL A 465 -7.68 23.60 8.34
N ASN A 466 -8.03 22.33 8.15
CA ASN A 466 -9.07 21.64 8.91
C ASN A 466 -8.54 20.85 10.13
N LEU A 467 -7.32 21.11 10.60
CA LEU A 467 -6.76 20.47 11.79
C LEU A 467 -7.31 21.13 13.07
N PRO A 468 -7.80 20.35 14.06
CA PRO A 468 -8.23 20.88 15.35
C PRO A 468 -7.07 21.55 16.09
N ASN A 469 -5.89 20.94 15.97
CA ASN A 469 -4.65 21.33 16.63
C ASN A 469 -3.63 21.81 15.59
N ILE A 470 -4.02 22.78 14.76
CA ILE A 470 -3.15 23.35 13.71
C ILE A 470 -1.80 23.78 14.28
N PHE A 471 -1.76 24.35 15.49
CA PHE A 471 -0.53 24.76 16.16
C PHE A 471 0.43 23.59 16.42
N TYR A 472 -0.07 22.44 16.91
CA TYR A 472 0.79 21.28 17.17
C TYR A 472 1.40 20.75 15.87
N VAL A 473 0.60 20.64 14.81
CA VAL A 473 1.08 20.17 13.51
C VAL A 473 2.04 21.16 12.88
N LEU A 474 1.79 22.47 12.97
CA LEU A 474 2.72 23.50 12.51
C LEU A 474 4.04 23.45 13.29
N ILE A 475 4.00 23.29 14.62
CA ILE A 475 5.21 23.12 15.43
C ILE A 475 5.97 21.86 14.98
N PHE A 476 5.29 20.74 14.80
CA PHE A 476 5.90 19.50 14.33
C PHE A 476 6.54 19.68 12.94
N LEU A 477 5.87 20.33 11.99
CA LEU A 477 6.38 20.62 10.65
C LEU A 477 7.58 21.59 10.68
N ILE A 478 7.53 22.63 11.53
CA ILE A 478 8.64 23.56 11.72
C ILE A 478 9.84 22.81 12.29
N LEU A 479 9.64 21.97 13.30
CA LEU A 479 10.71 21.13 13.87
C LEU A 479 11.31 20.20 12.80
N LEU A 480 10.48 19.54 11.99
CA LEU A 480 10.93 18.72 10.88
C LEU A 480 11.78 19.52 9.88
N LEU A 481 11.34 20.71 9.49
CA LEU A 481 12.07 21.57 8.56
C LEU A 481 13.40 22.03 9.15
N VAL A 482 13.41 22.48 10.40
CA VAL A 482 14.63 22.89 11.12
C VAL A 482 15.61 21.72 11.21
N PHE A 483 15.14 20.52 11.53
CA PHE A 483 15.98 19.32 11.57
C PHE A 483 16.53 18.96 10.18
N ASN A 484 15.72 19.07 9.11
CA ASN A 484 16.19 18.91 7.71
C ASN A 484 17.33 19.86 7.41
N LEU A 485 17.12 21.15 7.60
CA LEU A 485 18.13 22.18 7.30
C LEU A 485 19.39 21.98 8.13
N PHE A 486 19.24 21.65 9.42
CA PHE A 486 20.35 21.38 10.32
C PHE A 486 21.15 20.13 9.88
N LEU A 487 20.47 19.03 9.52
CA LEU A 487 21.10 17.82 9.02
C LEU A 487 21.83 18.08 7.70
N VAL A 488 21.22 18.81 6.75
CA VAL A 488 21.86 19.17 5.46
C VAL A 488 23.12 20.00 5.72
N TYR A 489 23.02 21.05 6.53
CA TYR A 489 24.14 21.90 6.88
C TYR A 489 25.29 21.11 7.51
N TYR A 490 24.98 20.29 8.52
CA TYR A 490 26.00 19.53 9.25
C TYR A 490 26.60 18.41 8.39
N TYR A 491 25.77 17.72 7.60
CA TYR A 491 26.22 16.71 6.64
C TYR A 491 27.18 17.32 5.62
N ASN A 492 26.83 18.45 4.99
CA ASN A 492 27.71 19.15 4.05
C ASN A 492 29.02 19.60 4.70
N LYS A 493 28.97 20.13 5.93
CA LYS A 493 30.16 20.54 6.70
C LYS A 493 31.11 19.37 6.98
N ILE A 494 30.58 18.21 7.36
CA ILE A 494 31.39 17.00 7.60
C ILE A 494 31.90 16.42 6.29
N TYR A 495 31.03 16.27 5.30
CA TYR A 495 31.34 15.60 4.03
C TYR A 495 32.38 16.39 3.23
N ASN A 496 32.30 17.73 3.21
CA ASN A 496 33.31 18.56 2.56
C ASN A 496 34.72 18.40 3.18
N ASN A 497 34.81 18.09 4.47
CA ASN A 497 36.08 17.85 5.14
C ASN A 497 36.65 16.44 4.87
N ILE A 498 35.78 15.45 4.68
CA ILE A 498 36.19 14.04 4.57
C ILE A 498 36.44 13.65 3.10
N ASN A 499 35.75 14.26 2.14
CA ASN A 499 35.52 13.62 0.86
C ASN A 499 36.33 14.08 -0.36
N LYS A 500 37.49 14.71 -0.18
CA LYS A 500 38.50 14.74 -1.26
C LYS A 500 39.12 13.35 -1.54
N LYS A 501 38.96 12.36 -0.65
CA LYS A 501 39.69 11.07 -0.75
C LYS A 501 38.84 9.81 -0.98
N LEU A 502 37.55 9.78 -0.62
CA LEU A 502 36.74 8.54 -0.62
C LEU A 502 35.86 8.31 -1.87
N ILE A 503 35.59 9.36 -2.66
CA ILE A 503 34.72 9.34 -3.86
C ILE A 503 35.20 8.33 -4.94
N ARG A 504 36.44 7.82 -4.86
CA ARG A 504 37.02 6.90 -5.85
C ARG A 504 36.66 5.42 -5.69
N SER A 505 35.97 4.99 -4.62
CA SER A 505 35.67 3.57 -4.42
C SER A 505 34.36 3.13 -5.11
N GLY A 506 34.48 2.25 -6.11
CA GLY A 506 33.41 1.79 -7.02
C GLY A 506 32.38 0.81 -6.44
N THR A 507 31.99 0.97 -5.18
CA THR A 507 30.82 0.32 -4.52
C THR A 507 29.54 1.14 -4.66
N PHE A 508 29.62 2.21 -5.43
CA PHE A 508 28.58 3.17 -5.74
C PHE A 508 27.56 2.60 -6.76
N ILE A 509 26.78 1.55 -6.42
CA ILE A 509 25.33 1.76 -6.63
C ILE A 509 25.10 2.98 -5.77
N LYS A 510 25.08 4.16 -6.39
CA LYS A 510 24.95 5.41 -5.67
C LYS A 510 23.75 5.21 -4.75
N ILE A 511 23.89 5.31 -3.43
CA ILE A 511 22.76 5.24 -2.47
C ILE A 511 21.59 6.11 -2.97
N VAL A 512 21.95 7.17 -3.67
CA VAL A 512 21.21 8.02 -4.59
C VAL A 512 20.20 7.32 -5.54
N TRP A 513 20.47 6.12 -6.04
CA TRP A 513 19.61 5.35 -6.95
C TRP A 513 18.58 4.49 -6.24
N VAL A 514 18.67 4.33 -4.92
CA VAL A 514 17.74 3.49 -4.14
C VAL A 514 16.31 4.00 -4.28
N PHE A 515 16.06 5.28 -3.95
CA PHE A 515 14.72 5.86 -4.07
C PHE A 515 14.24 5.96 -5.53
N PRO A 516 15.05 6.35 -6.52
CA PRO A 516 14.63 6.27 -7.93
C PRO A 516 14.18 4.87 -8.38
N ILE A 517 14.89 3.81 -8.00
CA ILE A 517 14.51 2.43 -8.34
C ILE A 517 13.19 2.05 -7.66
N ILE A 518 13.08 2.30 -6.34
CA ILE A 518 11.85 2.02 -5.59
C ILE A 518 10.69 2.85 -6.16
N TYR A 519 10.94 4.11 -6.54
CA TYR A 519 9.95 5.02 -7.09
C TYR A 519 9.41 4.50 -8.41
N ILE A 520 10.27 4.18 -9.38
CA ILE A 520 9.85 3.59 -10.66
C ILE A 520 8.99 2.35 -10.42
N CYS A 521 9.39 1.47 -9.49
CA CYS A 521 8.62 0.28 -9.16
C CYS A 521 7.27 0.59 -8.50
N SER A 522 7.20 1.59 -7.63
CA SER A 522 5.97 2.00 -6.93
C SER A 522 4.94 2.66 -7.85
N ILE A 523 5.38 3.25 -8.98
CA ILE A 523 4.47 3.85 -9.97
C ILE A 523 3.80 2.78 -10.84
N LEU A 524 4.45 1.63 -11.04
CA LEU A 524 3.98 0.59 -11.97
C LEU A 524 2.54 0.12 -11.69
N PRO A 525 2.11 -0.18 -10.45
CA PRO A 525 0.72 -0.54 -10.18
C PRO A 525 -0.28 0.52 -10.66
N SER A 526 0.03 1.80 -10.44
CA SER A 526 -0.85 2.92 -10.81
C SER A 526 -0.92 3.15 -12.32
N ILE A 527 0.18 2.88 -13.05
CA ILE A 527 0.18 2.91 -14.52
C ILE A 527 -0.49 1.67 -15.12
N ILE A 528 -0.28 0.48 -14.54
CA ILE A 528 -0.82 -0.78 -15.08
C ILE A 528 -2.33 -0.87 -14.84
N PHE A 529 -2.75 -0.70 -13.57
CA PHE A 529 -4.15 -0.67 -13.19
C PHE A 529 -4.66 0.74 -13.40
N TYR A 530 -5.02 1.46 -12.33
CA TYR A 530 -5.51 2.82 -12.44
C TYR A 530 -4.84 3.74 -11.42
N CYS A 531 -4.73 5.00 -11.81
CA CYS A 531 -4.28 6.05 -10.95
C CYS A 531 -5.47 6.75 -10.29
N SER A 532 -5.42 6.80 -8.97
CA SER A 532 -6.33 7.53 -8.11
C SER A 532 -5.54 8.04 -6.91
N PRO A 533 -6.02 9.07 -6.19
CA PRO A 533 -5.34 9.58 -5.01
C PRO A 533 -4.96 8.48 -4.02
N HIS A 534 -5.83 7.49 -3.85
CA HIS A 534 -5.63 6.42 -2.89
C HIS A 534 -4.74 5.27 -3.37
N THR A 535 -4.55 5.09 -4.66
CA THR A 535 -3.66 4.05 -5.19
C THR A 535 -2.21 4.49 -5.31
N ILE A 536 -1.93 5.80 -5.17
CA ILE A 536 -0.58 6.37 -5.33
C ILE A 536 0.10 6.77 -4.01
N VAL A 537 -0.51 6.53 -2.85
CA VAL A 537 0.02 7.01 -1.56
C VAL A 537 1.47 6.59 -1.34
N ASP A 538 1.78 5.32 -1.61
CA ASP A 538 3.11 4.75 -1.46
C ASP A 538 4.10 5.39 -2.44
N SER A 539 3.73 5.57 -3.70
CA SER A 539 4.59 6.20 -4.70
C SER A 539 4.83 7.69 -4.41
N VAL A 540 3.84 8.42 -3.91
CA VAL A 540 4.00 9.81 -3.43
C VAL A 540 4.94 9.83 -2.22
N THR A 541 4.79 8.88 -1.29
CA THR A 541 5.69 8.76 -0.12
C THR A 541 7.14 8.55 -0.56
N VAL A 542 7.38 7.67 -1.53
CA VAL A 542 8.72 7.41 -2.08
C VAL A 542 9.24 8.63 -2.85
N PHE A 543 8.39 9.31 -3.61
CA PHE A 543 8.74 10.53 -4.34
C PHE A 543 9.20 11.65 -3.39
N LEU A 544 8.46 11.90 -2.31
CA LEU A 544 8.86 12.86 -1.27
C LEU A 544 10.19 12.45 -0.63
N SER A 545 10.39 11.15 -0.38
CA SER A 545 11.65 10.64 0.19
C SER A 545 12.82 10.91 -0.76
N MET A 546 12.60 10.73 -2.06
CA MET A 546 13.57 11.04 -3.11
C MET A 546 13.92 12.53 -3.12
N LEU A 547 12.91 13.42 -3.10
CA LEU A 547 13.12 14.88 -3.07
C LEU A 547 13.89 15.33 -1.83
N LEU A 548 13.52 14.81 -0.64
CA LEU A 548 14.21 15.10 0.61
C LEU A 548 15.65 14.57 0.63
N SER A 549 15.91 13.43 -0.03
CA SER A 549 17.26 12.86 -0.12
C SER A 549 18.17 13.63 -1.09
N PHE A 550 17.61 14.31 -2.09
CA PHE A 550 18.35 14.90 -3.20
C PHE A 550 19.47 15.88 -2.76
N PRO A 551 19.23 16.83 -1.82
CA PRO A 551 20.25 17.78 -1.37
C PRO A 551 21.49 17.12 -0.77
N TYR A 552 21.34 15.96 -0.14
CA TYR A 552 22.44 15.25 0.52
C TYR A 552 23.37 14.54 -0.46
N PHE A 553 22.88 14.24 -1.67
CA PHE A 553 23.58 13.36 -2.60
C PHE A 553 24.02 14.04 -3.90
N PHE A 554 23.35 15.13 -4.29
CA PHE A 554 23.61 15.82 -5.56
C PHE A 554 24.18 17.24 -5.41
N TYR A 555 24.18 17.82 -4.21
CA TYR A 555 24.84 19.11 -3.98
C TYR A 555 26.35 18.87 -3.85
N LYS A 556 27.10 19.07 -4.94
CA LYS A 556 28.57 19.01 -5.02
C LYS A 556 29.11 20.17 -5.80
#